data_AF-M5RQX7-F1
#
_entry.id   AF-M5RQX7-F1
#
_cell.length_a   1.000
_cell.length_b   1.000
_cell.length_c   1.000
_cell.angle_alpha   90.00
_cell.angle_beta   90.00
_cell.angle_gamma   90.00
#
_symmetry.space_group_name_H-M   'P 1'
#
loop_
_entity.id
_entity.type
_entity.pdbx_description
1 polymer ?
#
loop_
_entity_poly.entity_id
_entity_poly.type
_entity_poly.pdbx_seq_one_letter_code
_entity_poly.pdbx_strand_id
1 'polypeptide(L)'
;MSETALMVAIVDLALEAELRHRTEQGEFIRPLAVAPLVSYSWLLSYCRERKIRSRNCHHTAESRERALIAVQDDGLPIRLAAKSAGMSKSAVHRIVMKRRKSMVDSVDEVGFETVPPYRCPEHGKTTLRPCPACAAMR
;
A
#
# COMPACT_ATOMS: atom_id res chain seq x y z
N MET A 1 -21.24 35.78 23.81
CA MET A 1 -20.42 35.28 22.69
C MET A 1 -20.26 36.43 21.71
N SER A 2 -19.08 36.67 21.14
CA SER A 2 -18.93 37.69 20.11
C SER A 2 -19.61 37.25 18.80
N GLU A 3 -20.12 38.20 18.03
CA GLU A 3 -20.72 37.97 16.70
C GLU A 3 -19.78 37.18 15.77
N THR A 4 -18.48 37.43 15.89
CA THR A 4 -17.41 36.69 15.19
C THR A 4 -17.36 35.20 15.53
N ALA A 5 -17.57 34.83 16.80
CA ALA A 5 -17.55 33.42 17.21
C ALA A 5 -18.75 32.65 16.66
N LEU A 6 -19.92 33.30 16.56
CA LEU A 6 -21.12 32.71 15.99
C LEU A 6 -20.95 32.44 14.48
N MET A 7 -20.39 33.40 13.75
CA MET A 7 -20.11 33.25 12.32
C MET A 7 -19.16 32.08 12.03
N VAL A 8 -18.09 31.94 12.81
CA VAL A 8 -17.12 30.84 12.66
C VAL A 8 -17.80 29.48 12.86
N ALA A 9 -18.66 29.35 13.88
CA ALA A 9 -19.38 28.11 14.15
C ALA A 9 -20.36 27.75 13.02
N ILE A 10 -21.06 28.72 12.44
CA ILE A 10 -21.98 28.49 11.32
C ILE A 10 -21.22 28.00 10.08
N VAL A 11 -20.09 28.64 9.75
CA VAL A 11 -19.25 28.25 8.62
C VAL A 11 -18.66 26.85 8.82
N ASP A 12 -18.23 26.54 10.03
CA ASP A 12 -17.70 25.21 10.40
C ASP A 12 -18.75 24.11 10.22
N LEU A 13 -19.99 24.33 10.69
CA LEU A 13 -21.09 23.39 10.52
C LEU A 13 -21.49 23.20 9.05
N ALA A 14 -21.56 24.29 8.27
CA ALA A 14 -21.90 24.23 6.85
C ALA A 14 -20.84 23.46 6.06
N LEU A 15 -19.55 23.70 6.35
CA LEU A 15 -18.45 22.98 5.73
C LEU A 15 -18.48 21.49 6.09
N GLU A 16 -18.70 21.14 7.37
CA GLU A 16 -18.82 19.74 7.78
C GLU A 16 -19.98 19.03 7.07
N ALA A 17 -21.14 19.67 6.98
CA ALA A 17 -22.31 19.11 6.30
C ALA A 17 -22.05 18.85 4.81
N GLU A 18 -21.46 19.83 4.10
CA GLU A 18 -21.09 19.70 2.68
C GLU A 18 -20.06 18.59 2.46
N LEU A 19 -19.04 18.51 3.33
CA LEU A 19 -18.03 17.46 3.26
C LEU A 19 -18.67 16.08 3.45
N ARG A 20 -19.55 15.92 4.44
CA ARG A 20 -20.27 14.66 4.66
C ARG A 20 -21.09 14.28 3.43
N HIS A 21 -21.93 15.19 2.95
CA HIS A 21 -22.77 14.98 1.78
C HIS A 21 -21.96 14.48 0.57
N ARG A 22 -20.90 15.20 0.20
CA ARG A 22 -20.04 14.81 -0.93
C ARG A 22 -19.36 13.47 -0.73
N THR A 23 -18.86 13.22 0.48
CA THR A 23 -18.18 11.95 0.77
C THR A 23 -19.12 10.75 0.74
N GLU A 24 -20.37 10.93 1.14
CA GLU A 24 -21.44 9.92 1.01
C GLU A 24 -21.76 9.63 -0.46
N GLN A 25 -21.76 10.67 -1.31
CA GLN A 25 -21.88 10.53 -2.77
C GLN A 25 -20.61 9.98 -3.44
N GLY A 26 -19.54 9.73 -2.68
CA GLY A 26 -18.26 9.22 -3.20
C GLY A 26 -17.48 10.24 -4.03
N GLU A 27 -17.83 11.53 -3.93
CA GLU A 27 -17.16 12.61 -4.63
C GLU A 27 -15.78 12.92 -4.04
N PHE A 28 -14.98 13.62 -4.84
CA PHE A 28 -13.71 14.14 -4.38
C PHE A 28 -13.93 15.42 -3.57
N ILE A 29 -13.23 15.56 -2.45
CA ILE A 29 -13.22 16.79 -1.65
C ILE A 29 -12.24 17.85 -2.21
N ARG A 30 -11.40 17.48 -3.20
CA ARG A 30 -10.41 18.38 -3.81
C ARG A 30 -11.03 19.66 -4.42
N PRO A 31 -12.20 19.63 -5.08
CA PRO A 31 -12.85 20.83 -5.60
C PRO A 31 -13.24 21.86 -4.53
N LEU A 32 -13.38 21.45 -3.26
CA LEU A 32 -13.63 22.36 -2.14
C LEU A 32 -12.38 23.13 -1.68
N ALA A 33 -11.20 22.75 -2.16
CA ALA A 33 -9.97 23.48 -1.88
C ALA A 33 -9.94 24.76 -2.71
N VAL A 34 -10.37 25.88 -2.13
CA VAL A 34 -10.33 27.21 -2.76
C VAL A 34 -9.20 28.01 -2.13
N ALA A 35 -8.02 28.00 -2.76
CA ALA A 35 -6.90 28.82 -2.31
C ALA A 35 -7.20 30.31 -2.55
N PRO A 36 -6.90 31.22 -1.60
CA PRO A 36 -6.09 31.03 -0.39
C PRO A 36 -6.88 30.62 0.87
N LEU A 37 -8.21 30.58 0.82
CA LEU A 37 -9.06 30.41 2.00
C LEU A 37 -8.97 29.01 2.61
N VAL A 38 -9.02 27.99 1.77
CA VAL A 38 -9.10 26.60 2.21
C VAL A 38 -8.09 25.78 1.41
N SER A 39 -6.97 25.45 2.05
CA SER A 39 -5.97 24.58 1.42
C SER A 39 -6.42 23.12 1.42
N TYR A 40 -6.00 22.37 0.41
CA TYR A 40 -6.32 20.94 0.32
C TYR A 40 -5.73 20.13 1.48
N SER A 41 -4.53 20.49 1.97
CA SER A 41 -3.93 19.87 3.14
C SER A 41 -4.76 20.11 4.41
N TRP A 42 -5.25 21.35 4.59
CA TRP A 42 -6.12 21.69 5.70
C TRP A 42 -7.44 20.90 5.65
N LEU A 43 -8.08 20.78 4.47
CA LEU A 43 -9.30 19.96 4.30
C LEU A 43 -9.08 18.49 4.69
N LEU A 44 -7.94 17.91 4.32
CA LEU A 44 -7.60 16.54 4.70
C LEU A 44 -7.42 16.38 6.21
N SER A 45 -6.78 17.36 6.87
CA SER A 45 -6.65 17.37 8.34
C SER A 45 -8.01 17.56 9.02
N TYR A 46 -8.83 18.48 8.51
CA TYR A 46 -10.19 18.73 9.00
C TYR A 46 -11.07 17.47 8.92
N CYS A 47 -11.10 16.81 7.76
CA CYS A 47 -11.81 15.54 7.61
C CYS A 47 -11.29 14.47 8.57
N ARG A 48 -9.98 14.42 8.84
CA ARG A 48 -9.39 13.46 9.79
C ARG A 48 -9.85 13.72 11.22
N GLU A 49 -9.78 14.97 11.68
CA GLU A 49 -10.19 15.38 13.02
C GLU A 49 -11.68 15.11 13.26
N ARG A 50 -12.53 15.42 12.28
CA ARG A 50 -13.98 15.20 12.33
C ARG A 50 -14.42 13.78 11.95
N LYS A 51 -13.47 12.87 11.71
CA LYS A 51 -13.70 11.47 11.30
C LYS A 51 -14.59 11.32 10.04
N ILE A 52 -14.52 12.29 9.13
CA ILE A 52 -15.22 12.26 7.84
C ILE A 52 -14.43 11.40 6.86
N ARG A 53 -15.06 10.35 6.33
CA ARG A 53 -14.42 9.40 5.41
C ARG A 53 -14.38 9.96 3.99
N SER A 54 -13.31 10.67 3.62
CA SER A 54 -13.11 11.05 2.22
C SER A 54 -12.37 9.96 1.41
N ARG A 55 -12.66 9.88 0.11
CA ARG A 55 -11.97 8.97 -0.82
C ARG A 55 -10.45 9.17 -0.88
N ASN A 56 -10.00 10.39 -0.58
CA ASN A 56 -8.60 10.79 -0.59
C ASN A 56 -7.98 10.88 0.81
N CYS A 57 -8.71 10.52 1.88
CA CYS A 57 -8.14 10.51 3.22
C CYS A 57 -7.02 9.49 3.26
N HIS A 58 -5.79 9.98 3.39
CA HIS A 58 -4.63 9.13 3.62
C HIS A 58 -4.88 8.28 4.86
N HIS A 59 -4.70 6.97 4.72
CA HIS A 59 -4.72 6.06 5.86
C HIS A 59 -3.70 6.54 6.89
N THR A 60 -4.12 6.62 8.16
CA THR A 60 -3.27 7.02 9.28
C THR A 60 -2.10 6.05 9.41
N ALA A 61 -0.99 6.49 10.01
CA ALA A 61 0.14 5.61 10.29
C ALA A 61 -0.31 4.39 11.12
N GLU A 62 -1.16 4.61 12.12
CA GLU A 62 -1.75 3.58 12.96
C GLU A 62 -2.56 2.54 12.16
N SER A 63 -3.44 2.96 11.24
CA SER A 63 -4.19 2.02 10.40
C SER A 63 -3.27 1.19 9.50
N ARG A 64 -2.18 1.79 8.99
CA ARG A 64 -1.21 1.07 8.17
C ARG A 64 -0.44 0.03 8.99
N GLU A 65 -0.02 0.41 10.19
CA GLU A 65 0.70 -0.47 11.11
C GLU A 65 -0.19 -1.65 11.52
N ARG A 66 -1.44 -1.37 11.92
CA ARG A 66 -2.41 -2.40 12.25
C ARG A 66 -2.68 -3.35 11.08
N ALA A 67 -2.71 -2.85 9.85
CA ALA A 67 -2.86 -3.68 8.65
C ALA A 67 -1.63 -4.57 8.40
N LEU A 68 -0.41 -4.09 8.70
CA LEU A 68 0.81 -4.86 8.55
C LEU A 68 0.90 -5.97 9.61
N ILE A 69 0.71 -5.64 10.90
CA ILE A 69 0.70 -6.60 12.01
C ILE A 69 -0.33 -7.71 11.74
N ALA A 70 -1.55 -7.33 11.35
CA ALA A 70 -2.61 -8.29 11.03
C ALA A 70 -2.23 -9.29 9.93
N VAL A 71 -1.43 -8.88 8.94
CA VAL A 71 -1.02 -9.76 7.84
C VAL A 71 0.26 -10.53 8.16
N GLN A 72 1.24 -9.87 8.79
CA GLN A 72 2.58 -10.42 9.00
C GLN A 72 2.67 -11.27 10.26
N ASP A 73 2.07 -10.80 11.36
CA ASP A 73 2.21 -11.43 12.68
C ASP A 73 1.02 -12.36 12.95
N ASP A 74 -0.20 -11.90 12.67
CA ASP A 74 -1.42 -12.69 12.93
C ASP A 74 -1.76 -13.65 11.77
N GLY A 75 -1.08 -13.53 10.62
CA GLY A 75 -1.32 -14.36 9.43
C GLY A 75 -2.70 -14.20 8.80
N LEU A 76 -3.41 -13.09 9.04
CA LEU A 76 -4.76 -12.90 8.52
C LEU A 76 -4.73 -12.69 7.00
N PRO A 77 -5.75 -13.20 6.28
CA PRO A 77 -5.91 -12.89 4.87
C PRO A 77 -6.16 -11.39 4.69
N ILE A 78 -5.64 -10.82 3.59
CA ILE A 78 -5.70 -9.38 3.26
C ILE A 78 -7.12 -8.80 3.42
N ARG A 79 -8.16 -9.59 3.12
CA ARG A 79 -9.56 -9.16 3.25
C ARG A 79 -9.97 -8.93 4.71
N LEU A 80 -9.52 -9.76 5.64
CA LEU A 80 -9.80 -9.61 7.06
C LEU A 80 -8.94 -8.50 7.68
N ALA A 81 -7.66 -8.42 7.32
CA ALA A 81 -6.78 -7.31 7.73
C ALA A 81 -7.30 -5.94 7.27
N ALA A 82 -7.89 -5.87 6.06
CA ALA A 82 -8.54 -4.65 5.58
C ALA A 82 -9.73 -4.22 6.46
N LYS A 83 -10.53 -5.17 6.92
CA LYS A 83 -11.65 -4.88 7.84
C LYS A 83 -11.14 -4.39 9.21
N SER A 84 -10.13 -5.05 9.79
CA SER A 84 -9.58 -4.66 11.11
C SER A 84 -8.89 -3.29 11.09
N ALA A 85 -8.24 -2.96 9.97
CA ALA A 85 -7.56 -1.68 9.78
C ALA A 85 -8.48 -0.53 9.32
N GLY A 86 -9.73 -0.83 8.95
CA GLY A 86 -10.66 0.16 8.38
C GLY A 86 -10.25 0.65 6.98
N MET A 87 -9.66 -0.23 6.18
CA MET A 87 -9.04 0.08 4.89
C MET A 87 -9.70 -0.71 3.75
N SER A 88 -9.48 -0.26 2.51
CA SER A 88 -9.86 -1.07 1.34
C SER A 88 -8.88 -2.22 1.14
N LYS A 89 -9.36 -3.36 0.61
CA LYS A 89 -8.53 -4.53 0.28
C LYS A 89 -7.32 -4.14 -0.58
N SER A 90 -7.55 -3.31 -1.60
CA SER A 90 -6.50 -2.86 -2.52
C SER A 90 -5.46 -1.95 -1.83
N ALA A 91 -5.87 -1.16 -0.84
CA ALA A 91 -4.94 -0.34 -0.06
C ALA A 91 -4.01 -1.22 0.79
N VAL A 92 -4.55 -2.19 1.51
CA VAL A 92 -3.76 -3.14 2.31
C VAL A 92 -2.81 -3.94 1.41
N HIS A 93 -3.29 -4.46 0.28
CA HIS A 93 -2.44 -5.19 -0.67
C HIS A 93 -1.23 -4.36 -1.13
N ARG A 94 -1.42 -3.08 -1.49
CA ARG A 94 -0.33 -2.19 -1.90
C ARG A 94 0.69 -1.96 -0.77
N ILE A 95 0.21 -1.80 0.47
CA ILE A 95 1.09 -1.60 1.64
C ILE A 95 1.94 -2.85 1.89
N VAL A 96 1.31 -4.02 1.93
CA VAL A 96 2.00 -5.30 2.15
C VAL A 96 3.03 -5.57 1.05
N MET A 97 2.68 -5.36 -0.22
CA MET A 97 3.61 -5.56 -1.33
C MET A 97 4.79 -4.59 -1.27
N LYS A 98 4.55 -3.32 -0.93
CA LYS A 98 5.62 -2.34 -0.75
C LYS A 98 6.58 -2.77 0.37
N ARG A 99 6.04 -3.23 1.51
CA ARG A 99 6.83 -3.72 2.65
C ARG A 99 7.63 -4.97 2.27
N ARG A 100 7.01 -5.92 1.58
CA ARG A 100 7.69 -7.13 1.09
C ARG A 100 8.85 -6.79 0.16
N LYS A 101 8.64 -5.89 -0.80
CA LYS A 101 9.70 -5.45 -1.71
C LYS A 101 10.88 -4.86 -0.95
N SER A 102 10.62 -3.99 0.04
CA SER A 102 11.70 -3.42 0.87
C SER A 102 12.47 -4.44 1.72
N MET A 103 11.88 -5.60 2.01
CA MET A 103 12.57 -6.69 2.73
C MET A 103 13.35 -7.61 1.78
N VAL A 104 12.92 -7.74 0.52
CA VAL A 104 13.63 -8.54 -0.49
C VAL A 104 14.91 -7.82 -0.93
N ASP A 105 14.85 -6.50 -1.11
CA ASP A 105 16.03 -5.70 -1.50
C ASP A 105 17.12 -5.65 -0.40
N SER A 106 16.83 -6.12 0.83
CA SER A 106 17.80 -6.16 1.94
C SER A 106 18.45 -7.53 2.16
N VAL A 107 18.05 -8.56 1.41
CA VAL A 107 18.73 -9.86 1.44
C VAL A 107 19.77 -9.80 0.33
N ASP A 108 21.05 -9.95 0.68
CA ASP A 108 22.15 -10.00 -0.29
C ASP A 108 21.76 -10.88 -1.48
N GLU A 109 22.09 -10.43 -2.70
CA GLU A 109 21.91 -11.23 -3.91
C GLU A 109 22.53 -12.60 -3.64
N VAL A 110 21.69 -13.64 -3.59
CA VAL A 110 22.19 -15.01 -3.55
C VAL A 110 22.86 -15.22 -4.90
N GLY A 111 24.17 -15.02 -4.92
CA GLY A 111 25.02 -15.32 -6.06
C GLY A 111 24.94 -16.81 -6.31
N PHE A 112 24.01 -17.22 -7.16
CA PHE A 112 24.10 -18.54 -7.75
C PHE A 112 25.36 -18.50 -8.60
N GLU A 113 26.43 -19.17 -8.15
CA GLU A 113 27.54 -19.48 -9.03
C GLU A 113 26.93 -20.09 -10.30
N THR A 114 27.04 -19.36 -11.39
CA THR A 114 26.56 -19.81 -12.68
C THR A 114 27.56 -20.86 -13.14
N VAL A 115 27.43 -22.08 -12.60
CA VAL A 115 28.25 -23.21 -13.02
C VAL A 115 27.94 -23.41 -14.49
N PRO A 116 28.91 -23.22 -15.40
CA PRO A 116 28.66 -23.40 -16.82
C PRO A 116 28.13 -24.82 -17.04
N PRO A 117 27.11 -25.00 -17.90
CA PRO A 117 26.56 -26.32 -18.15
C PRO A 117 27.71 -27.24 -18.58
N TYR A 118 27.89 -28.35 -17.85
CA TYR A 118 28.88 -29.36 -18.20
C TYR A 118 28.75 -29.70 -19.68
N ARG A 119 29.87 -29.75 -20.40
CA ARG A 119 29.93 -30.29 -21.76
C ARG A 119 30.98 -31.38 -21.79
N CYS A 120 30.60 -32.54 -22.33
CA CYS A 120 31.57 -33.60 -22.57
C CYS A 120 32.68 -33.09 -23.53
N PRO A 121 33.98 -33.24 -23.18
CA PRO A 121 35.08 -32.77 -24.02
C PRO A 121 35.17 -33.51 -25.36
N GLU A 122 34.68 -34.75 -25.42
CA GLU A 122 34.69 -35.56 -26.64
C GLU A 122 33.43 -35.34 -27.49
N HIS A 123 32.25 -35.30 -26.84
CA HIS A 123 30.97 -35.36 -27.55
C HIS A 123 30.21 -34.03 -27.61
N GLY A 124 30.63 -32.99 -26.88
CA GLY A 124 30.25 -31.55 -27.00
C GLY A 124 28.77 -31.14 -26.93
N LYS A 125 27.85 -32.08 -27.14
CA LYS A 125 26.41 -31.93 -27.35
C LYS A 125 25.59 -32.44 -26.16
N THR A 126 26.22 -33.15 -25.23
CA THR A 126 25.55 -33.72 -24.04
C THR A 126 25.91 -32.90 -22.81
N THR A 127 24.89 -32.46 -22.07
CA THR A 127 25.04 -31.77 -20.78
C THR A 127 24.91 -32.68 -19.56
N LEU A 128 24.67 -33.98 -19.80
CA LEU A 128 24.54 -35.01 -18.76
C LEU A 128 25.90 -35.62 -18.39
N ARG A 129 26.11 -35.88 -17.09
CA ARG A 129 27.30 -36.56 -16.56
C ARG A 129 26.88 -37.87 -15.87
N PRO A 130 27.44 -39.04 -16.23
CA PRO A 130 28.44 -39.26 -17.29
C PRO A 130 27.85 -39.05 -18.69
N CYS A 131 28.71 -38.71 -19.65
CA CYS A 131 28.30 -38.57 -21.06
C CYS A 131 27.77 -39.92 -21.58
N PRO A 132 26.52 -40.01 -22.08
CA PRO A 132 25.95 -41.26 -22.58
C PRO A 132 26.77 -41.90 -23.71
N ALA A 133 27.35 -41.08 -24.59
CA ALA A 133 28.20 -41.56 -25.68
C ALA A 133 29.53 -42.14 -25.16
N CYS A 134 30.20 -41.47 -24.22
CA CYS A 134 31.39 -42.03 -23.56
C CYS A 134 31.06 -43.30 -22.76
N ALA A 135 29.87 -43.36 -22.14
CA ALA A 135 29.43 -44.52 -21.38
C ALA A 135 29.13 -45.73 -22.27
N ALA A 136 28.66 -45.50 -23.51
CA ALA A 136 28.39 -46.56 -24.48
C ALA A 136 29.65 -47.11 -25.18
N MET A 137 30.77 -46.39 -25.12
CA MET A 137 32.06 -46.81 -25.67
C MET A 137 32.98 -47.52 -24.65
N ARG A 138 32.51 -47.70 -23.41
CA ARG A 138 33.18 -48.46 -22.36
C ARG A 138 32.57 -49.85 -22.25
#